data_AF-A0A2K6GP71-F1
#
_entry.id   AF-A0A2K6GP71-F1
#
_cell.length_a   1.000
_cell.length_b   1.000
_cell.length_c   1.000
_cell.angle_alpha   90.00
_cell.angle_beta   90.00
_cell.angle_gamma   90.00
#
_symmetry.space_group_name_H-M   'P 1'
#
loop_
_entity.id
_entity.type
_entity.pdbx_description
1 polymer ?
#
loop_
_entity_poly.entity_id
_entity_poly.type
_entity_poly.pdbx_seq_one_letter_code
_entity_poly.pdbx_strand_id
1 'polypeptide(L)'
;MAASLAGKKIVFVTGNSKKLEEVKGPVLVEDTCLCFNALKGLPGPYIKWFLEKLKPEGLHQLLAGHEDKSAYALCTFALSTGDPSEPVHLFRGRTSGQIVVPRGSRDFGWDPCFQPDGYEQTYAEMPKAEKNAISHRFRALRKLQEYLTA
;
A
#
# COMPACT_ATOMS: atom_id res chain seq x y z
N MET A 1 21.43 -6.19 -12.44
CA MET A 1 20.07 -5.64 -12.29
C MET A 1 20.03 -4.16 -11.89
N ALA A 2 20.50 -3.74 -10.71
CA ALA A 2 20.61 -2.30 -10.42
C ALA A 2 21.50 -1.58 -11.47
N ALA A 3 22.62 -2.21 -11.85
CA ALA A 3 23.45 -1.77 -12.97
C ALA A 3 22.73 -1.75 -14.33
N SER A 4 21.72 -2.61 -14.57
CA SER A 4 20.96 -2.63 -15.84
C SER A 4 19.90 -1.52 -15.92
N LEU A 5 19.65 -0.81 -14.80
CA LEU A 5 18.75 0.34 -14.70
C LEU A 5 19.50 1.69 -14.72
N ALA A 6 20.81 1.69 -14.50
CA ALA A 6 21.62 2.91 -14.46
C ALA A 6 21.47 3.74 -15.75
N GLY A 7 21.16 5.03 -15.59
CA GLY A 7 20.96 5.97 -16.70
C GLY A 7 19.68 5.76 -17.51
N LYS A 8 18.84 4.75 -17.18
CA LYS A 8 17.57 4.51 -17.87
C LYS A 8 16.42 5.26 -17.21
N LYS A 9 15.48 5.73 -18.04
CA LYS A 9 14.21 6.28 -17.56
C LYS A 9 13.31 5.13 -17.07
N ILE A 10 12.85 5.22 -15.83
CA ILE A 10 11.88 4.29 -15.26
C ILE A 10 10.48 4.87 -15.40
N VAL A 11 9.56 4.10 -15.98
CA VAL A 11 8.14 4.46 -16.07
C VAL A 11 7.47 4.08 -14.76
N PHE A 12 6.88 5.05 -14.04
CA PHE A 12 6.14 4.78 -12.81
C PHE A 12 4.63 4.75 -13.04
N VAL A 13 3.97 3.72 -12.52
CA VAL A 13 2.53 3.47 -12.69
C VAL A 13 1.91 3.10 -11.34
N THR A 14 0.69 3.55 -11.08
CA THR A 14 -0.08 3.14 -9.90
C THR A 14 -1.30 2.31 -10.33
N GLY A 15 -1.63 1.25 -9.59
CA GLY A 15 -2.91 0.56 -9.76
C GLY A 15 -3.08 -0.27 -11.04
N ASN A 16 -2.01 -0.57 -11.78
CA ASN A 16 -2.10 -1.30 -13.05
C ASN A 16 -0.86 -2.17 -13.31
N SER A 17 -0.88 -3.39 -12.78
CA SER A 17 0.19 -4.38 -12.95
C SER A 17 0.42 -4.83 -14.39
N LYS A 18 -0.57 -4.70 -15.30
CA LYS A 18 -0.38 -5.03 -16.72
C LYS A 18 0.69 -4.18 -17.40
N LYS A 19 0.99 -2.99 -16.84
CA LYS A 19 2.09 -2.15 -17.35
C LYS A 19 3.47 -2.80 -17.23
N LEU A 20 3.63 -3.81 -16.38
CA LEU A 20 4.85 -4.62 -16.32
C LEU A 20 5.12 -5.37 -17.64
N GLU A 21 4.08 -5.70 -18.41
CA GLU A 21 4.17 -6.46 -19.66
C GLU A 21 4.12 -5.53 -20.89
N GLU A 22 3.34 -4.44 -20.83
CA GLU A 22 3.14 -3.53 -21.95
C GLU A 22 4.33 -2.59 -22.20
N VAL A 23 5.09 -2.26 -21.16
CA VAL A 23 6.22 -1.33 -21.26
C VAL A 23 7.48 -2.08 -21.70
N LYS A 24 7.98 -1.73 -22.89
CA LYS A 24 9.26 -2.25 -23.41
C LYS A 24 10.44 -1.51 -22.79
N GLY A 25 10.67 -1.73 -21.50
CA GLY A 25 11.75 -1.13 -20.73
C GLY A 25 11.46 -1.08 -19.23
N PRO A 26 12.31 -0.40 -18.44
CA PRO A 26 12.14 -0.34 -17.00
C PRO A 26 10.82 0.29 -16.56
N VAL A 27 10.07 -0.45 -15.75
CA VAL A 27 8.76 -0.04 -15.25
C VAL A 27 8.62 -0.43 -13.79
N LEU A 28 8.12 0.52 -13.00
CA LEU A 28 7.81 0.38 -11.59
C LEU A 28 6.31 0.57 -11.38
N VAL A 29 5.64 -0.43 -10.83
CA VAL A 29 4.22 -0.38 -10.48
C VAL A 29 4.07 -0.32 -8.96
N GLU A 30 3.17 0.50 -8.45
CA GLU A 30 2.74 0.51 -7.05
C GLU A 30 1.28 0.04 -6.91
N ASP A 31 1.06 -0.91 -6.00
CA ASP A 31 -0.28 -1.30 -5.54
C ASP A 31 -0.39 -1.24 -4.02
N THR A 32 -1.55 -0.79 -3.54
CA THR A 32 -1.86 -0.66 -2.11
C THR A 32 -3.09 -1.49 -1.76
N CYS A 33 -2.99 -2.26 -0.68
CA CYS A 33 -4.07 -3.05 -0.10
C CYS A 33 -4.36 -2.59 1.33
N LEU A 34 -5.62 -2.69 1.74
CA LEU A 34 -6.02 -2.64 3.14
C LEU A 34 -6.71 -3.96 3.49
N CYS A 35 -6.10 -4.73 4.39
CA CYS A 35 -6.46 -6.12 4.65
C CYS A 35 -7.01 -6.28 6.06
N PHE A 36 -8.26 -6.73 6.20
CA PHE A 36 -8.86 -6.99 7.51
C PHE A 36 -8.64 -8.45 7.88
N ASN A 37 -8.08 -8.73 9.06
CA ASN A 37 -7.74 -10.10 9.46
C ASN A 37 -9.01 -10.95 9.64
N ALA A 38 -10.06 -10.39 10.23
CA ALA A 38 -11.37 -11.01 10.36
C ALA A 38 -12.01 -11.44 9.02
N LEU A 39 -11.68 -10.75 7.92
CA LEU A 39 -12.16 -11.08 6.57
C LEU A 39 -11.09 -11.80 5.73
N LYS A 40 -10.15 -12.49 6.39
CA LYS A 40 -9.06 -13.25 5.75
C LYS A 40 -8.27 -12.42 4.73
N GLY A 41 -8.07 -11.13 5.03
CA GLY A 41 -7.30 -10.20 4.21
C GLY A 41 -8.12 -9.38 3.19
N LEU A 42 -9.43 -9.61 3.09
CA LEU A 42 -10.32 -8.71 2.33
C LEU A 42 -10.53 -7.38 3.09
N PRO A 43 -10.85 -6.26 2.41
CA PRO A 43 -11.02 -6.12 0.95
C PRO A 43 -9.70 -6.21 0.17
N GLY A 44 -8.55 -6.02 0.83
CA GLY A 44 -7.22 -6.21 0.24
C GLY A 44 -7.02 -5.36 -1.02
N PRO A 45 -6.69 -5.95 -2.18
CA PRO A 45 -6.49 -5.20 -3.42
C PRO A 45 -7.77 -4.54 -3.95
N TYR A 46 -8.94 -4.94 -3.46
CA TYR A 46 -10.23 -4.38 -3.86
C TYR A 46 -10.61 -3.12 -3.05
N ILE A 47 -9.74 -2.66 -2.14
CA ILE A 47 -10.03 -1.55 -1.22
C ILE A 47 -10.55 -0.29 -1.94
N LYS A 48 -10.09 0.00 -3.16
CA LYS A 48 -10.58 1.14 -3.95
C LYS A 48 -12.10 1.10 -4.12
N TRP A 49 -12.64 -0.05 -4.52
CA TRP A 49 -14.05 -0.23 -4.81
C TRP A 49 -14.90 -0.23 -3.53
N PHE A 50 -14.37 -0.87 -2.48
CA PHE A 50 -15.02 -0.87 -1.17
C PHE A 50 -15.08 0.54 -0.60
N LEU A 51 -13.97 1.28 -0.61
CA LEU A 51 -13.92 2.66 -0.15
C LEU A 51 -14.85 3.58 -0.96
N GLU A 52 -14.92 3.41 -2.29
CA GLU A 52 -15.79 4.22 -3.14
C GLU A 52 -17.26 4.13 -2.70
N LYS A 53 -17.73 2.90 -2.43
CA LYS A 53 -19.14 2.64 -2.08
C LYS A 53 -19.46 2.84 -0.61
N LEU A 54 -18.56 2.40 0.28
CA LEU A 54 -18.81 2.34 1.71
C LEU A 54 -18.34 3.59 2.45
N LYS A 55 -17.37 4.33 1.90
CA LYS A 55 -16.61 5.37 2.61
C LYS A 55 -15.90 4.81 3.86
N PRO A 56 -15.05 5.58 4.56
CA PRO A 56 -14.40 5.09 5.78
C PRO A 56 -15.38 4.55 6.83
N GLU A 57 -16.57 5.15 6.93
CA GLU A 57 -17.63 4.77 7.87
C GLU A 57 -18.12 3.35 7.57
N GLY A 58 -18.45 3.05 6.32
CA GLY A 58 -18.91 1.74 5.93
C GLY A 58 -17.81 0.67 5.96
N LEU A 59 -16.52 1.05 5.77
CA LEU A 59 -15.39 0.13 5.97
C LEU A 59 -15.31 -0.35 7.43
N HIS A 60 -15.51 0.56 8.39
CA HIS A 60 -15.60 0.19 9.80
C HIS A 60 -16.86 -0.67 10.09
N GLN A 61 -18.01 -0.28 9.56
CA GLN A 61 -19.27 -1.03 9.72
C GLN A 61 -19.21 -2.44 9.13
N LEU A 62 -18.40 -2.66 8.08
CA LEU A 62 -18.19 -3.99 7.49
C LEU A 62 -17.67 -5.01 8.52
N LEU A 63 -16.98 -4.54 9.56
CA LEU A 63 -16.49 -5.36 10.64
C LEU A 63 -17.42 -5.41 11.86
N ALA A 64 -18.61 -4.82 11.85
CA ALA A 64 -19.48 -4.70 13.02
C ALA A 64 -19.74 -6.05 13.72
N GLY A 65 -19.96 -7.12 12.95
CA GLY A 65 -20.19 -8.48 13.46
C GLY A 65 -18.94 -9.29 13.84
N HIS A 66 -17.74 -8.70 13.76
CA HIS A 66 -16.48 -9.37 14.10
C HIS A 66 -15.86 -8.76 15.35
N GLU A 67 -15.45 -9.57 16.32
CA GLU A 67 -14.68 -9.09 17.48
C GLU A 67 -13.29 -8.58 17.05
N ASP A 68 -12.65 -9.30 16.14
CA ASP A 68 -11.35 -8.92 15.59
C ASP A 68 -11.47 -7.71 14.64
N LYS A 69 -10.90 -6.59 15.08
CA LYS A 69 -10.79 -5.36 14.27
C LYS A 69 -9.39 -5.18 13.68
N SER A 70 -8.49 -6.12 13.89
CA SER A 70 -7.11 -6.00 13.42
C SER A 70 -7.04 -6.05 11.90
N ALA A 71 -6.13 -5.24 11.37
CA ALA A 71 -5.92 -5.07 9.95
C ALA A 71 -4.46 -4.75 9.67
N TYR A 72 -4.11 -4.74 8.39
CA TYR A 72 -2.85 -4.19 7.96
C TYR A 72 -2.96 -3.48 6.62
N ALA A 73 -2.25 -2.37 6.50
CA ALA A 73 -1.99 -1.72 5.24
C ALA A 73 -0.76 -2.36 4.59
N LEU A 74 -0.84 -2.65 3.29
CA LEU A 74 0.24 -3.27 2.52
C LEU A 74 0.49 -2.45 1.26
N CYS A 75 1.73 -2.02 1.05
CA CYS A 75 2.20 -1.46 -0.21
C CYS A 75 3.12 -2.49 -0.87
N THR A 76 2.93 -2.71 -2.17
CA THR A 76 3.83 -3.50 -3.00
C THR A 76 4.30 -2.66 -4.17
N PHE A 77 5.61 -2.45 -4.26
CA PHE A 77 6.25 -2.02 -5.50
C PHE A 77 6.66 -3.25 -6.30
N ALA A 78 6.39 -3.24 -7.61
CA ALA A 78 6.81 -4.24 -8.56
C ALA A 78 7.69 -3.60 -9.63
N LEU A 79 8.94 -4.05 -9.76
CA LEU A 79 9.92 -3.53 -10.69
C LEU A 79 10.23 -4.58 -11.75
N SER A 80 10.05 -4.20 -13.01
CA SER A 80 10.56 -4.94 -14.18
C SER A 80 11.61 -4.09 -14.88
N THR A 81 12.67 -4.72 -15.38
CA THR A 81 13.67 -4.06 -16.23
C THR A 81 13.22 -3.98 -17.70
N GLY A 82 12.14 -4.69 -18.04
CA GLY A 82 11.66 -4.88 -19.41
C GLY A 82 12.36 -6.01 -20.16
N ASP A 83 13.35 -6.66 -19.56
CA ASP A 83 13.99 -7.86 -20.10
C ASP A 83 13.15 -9.10 -19.74
N PRO A 84 12.61 -9.87 -20.72
CA PRO A 84 11.80 -11.05 -20.45
C PRO A 84 12.56 -12.19 -19.74
N SER A 85 13.90 -12.18 -19.75
CA SER A 85 14.73 -13.15 -19.04
C SER A 85 14.91 -12.82 -17.56
N GLU A 86 14.54 -11.60 -17.16
CA GLU A 86 14.67 -11.10 -15.80
C GLU A 86 13.32 -11.16 -15.05
N PRO A 87 13.25 -11.72 -13.84
CA PRO A 87 11.99 -11.77 -13.08
C PRO A 87 11.55 -10.38 -12.60
N VAL A 88 10.25 -10.23 -12.33
CA VAL A 88 9.72 -9.05 -11.63
C VAL A 88 10.15 -9.07 -10.16
N HIS A 89 10.70 -7.96 -9.68
CA HIS A 89 11.10 -7.80 -8.28
C HIS A 89 10.00 -7.14 -7.47
N LEU A 90 9.67 -7.73 -6.31
CA LEU A 90 8.61 -7.25 -5.45
C LEU A 90 9.16 -6.71 -4.13
N PHE A 91 8.83 -5.47 -3.81
CA PHE A 91 9.21 -4.80 -2.57
C PHE A 91 7.97 -4.49 -1.75
N ARG A 92 7.85 -5.14 -0.59
CA ARG A 92 6.64 -5.09 0.24
C ARG A 92 6.89 -4.37 1.55
N GLY A 93 6.02 -3.42 1.87
CA GLY A 93 5.97 -2.78 3.18
C GLY A 93 4.60 -2.95 3.78
N ARG A 94 4.55 -3.35 5.06
CA ARG A 94 3.32 -3.59 5.81
C ARG A 94 3.31 -2.75 7.07
N THR A 95 2.15 -2.23 7.45
CA THR A 95 1.90 -1.64 8.77
C THR A 95 0.67 -2.30 9.35
N SER A 96 0.82 -2.93 10.52
CA SER A 96 -0.30 -3.51 11.28
C SER A 96 -1.02 -2.41 12.06
N GLY A 97 -2.29 -2.65 12.36
CA GLY A 97 -3.17 -1.70 13.01
C GLY A 97 -4.56 -2.29 13.21
N GLN A 98 -5.53 -1.41 13.42
CA GLN A 98 -6.92 -1.75 13.61
C GLN A 98 -7.83 -0.84 12.79
N ILE A 99 -9.01 -1.36 12.45
CA ILE A 99 -10.08 -0.58 11.83
C ILE A 99 -10.96 0.02 12.90
N VAL A 100 -11.06 1.35 12.90
CA VAL A 100 -11.72 2.13 13.93
C VAL A 100 -12.80 3.03 13.35
N VAL A 101 -13.67 3.55 14.20
CA VAL A 101 -14.62 4.61 13.82
C VAL A 101 -13.81 5.77 13.20
N PRO A 102 -14.18 6.27 12.01
CA PRO A 102 -13.36 7.23 11.29
C PRO A 102 -13.10 8.55 12.03
N ARG A 103 -11.83 8.95 12.12
CA ARG A 103 -11.38 10.23 12.71
C ARG A 103 -10.37 10.93 11.80
N GLY A 104 -10.21 12.26 11.93
CA GLY A 104 -9.29 13.06 11.08
C GLY A 104 -9.89 13.55 9.75
N SER A 105 -9.07 14.04 8.83
CA SER A 105 -9.57 14.54 7.52
C SER A 105 -10.03 13.39 6.59
N ARG A 106 -11.13 13.59 5.86
CA ARG A 106 -11.66 12.63 4.86
C ARG A 106 -11.04 12.80 3.46
N ASP A 107 -10.09 13.73 3.32
CA ASP A 107 -9.50 14.07 2.01
C ASP A 107 -8.66 12.93 1.42
N PHE A 108 -8.18 12.00 2.26
CA PHE A 108 -7.26 10.96 1.82
C PHE A 108 -7.72 9.54 2.15
N GLY A 109 -8.47 8.96 1.21
CA GLY A 109 -8.64 7.52 1.13
C GLY A 109 -9.32 6.89 2.35
N TRP A 110 -8.78 5.76 2.81
CA TRP A 110 -9.23 5.00 3.97
C TRP A 110 -8.44 5.33 5.25
N ASP A 111 -7.51 6.29 5.20
CA ASP A 111 -6.73 6.71 6.36
C ASP A 111 -7.59 7.01 7.61
N PRO A 112 -8.79 7.63 7.50
CA PRO A 112 -9.59 7.94 8.67
C PRO A 112 -10.02 6.73 9.49
N CYS A 113 -10.15 5.56 8.88
CA CYS A 113 -10.61 4.36 9.57
C CYS A 113 -9.47 3.40 9.94
N PHE A 114 -8.20 3.77 9.75
CA PHE A 114 -7.05 2.92 10.07
C PHE A 114 -6.19 3.55 11.16
N GLN A 115 -6.11 2.89 12.31
CA GLN A 115 -5.23 3.24 13.43
C GLN A 115 -4.04 2.28 13.45
N PRO A 116 -2.80 2.73 13.19
CA PRO A 116 -1.63 1.86 13.23
C PRO A 116 -1.29 1.44 14.67
N ASP A 117 -0.72 0.25 14.82
CA ASP A 117 -0.28 -0.24 16.12
C ASP A 117 0.76 0.70 16.75
N GLY A 118 0.63 0.95 18.06
CA GLY A 118 1.51 1.85 18.81
C GLY A 118 1.10 3.33 18.77
N TYR A 119 -0.04 3.66 18.17
CA TYR A 119 -0.59 5.01 18.10
C TYR A 119 -2.08 5.03 18.46
N GLU A 120 -2.54 6.14 19.03
CA GLU A 120 -3.96 6.41 19.30
C GLU A 120 -4.66 7.19 18.16
N GLN A 121 -3.86 7.76 17.26
CA GLN A 121 -4.31 8.52 16.10
C GLN A 121 -4.57 7.62 14.90
N THR A 122 -5.58 7.94 14.10
CA THR A 122 -5.71 7.36 12.76
C THR A 122 -4.66 7.95 11.82
N TYR A 123 -4.39 7.29 10.69
CA TYR A 123 -3.49 7.87 9.68
C TYR A 123 -3.91 9.26 9.21
N ALA A 124 -5.20 9.60 9.26
CA ALA A 124 -5.72 10.91 8.87
C ALA A 124 -5.55 11.99 9.96
N GLU A 125 -5.28 11.58 11.21
CA GLU A 125 -4.99 12.48 12.33
C GLU A 125 -3.48 12.69 12.53
N MET A 126 -2.65 11.82 11.96
CA MET A 126 -1.20 11.88 12.09
C MET A 126 -0.58 13.00 11.23
N PRO A 127 0.39 13.75 11.77
CA PRO A 127 1.27 14.58 10.95
C PRO A 127 1.97 13.75 9.87
N LYS A 128 2.14 14.33 8.68
CA LYS A 128 2.71 13.64 7.52
C LYS A 128 4.09 13.00 7.81
N ALA A 129 4.94 13.68 8.60
CA ALA A 129 6.26 13.18 8.97
C ALA A 129 6.18 11.90 9.82
N GLU A 130 5.31 11.88 10.82
CA GLU A 130 5.09 10.73 11.69
C GLU A 130 4.49 9.55 10.93
N LYS A 131 3.46 9.82 10.10
CA LYS A 131 2.88 8.80 9.22
C LYS A 131 3.96 8.19 8.32
N ASN A 132 4.80 9.00 7.70
CA ASN A 132 5.85 8.53 6.80
C ASN A 132 6.84 7.60 7.50
N ALA A 133 7.18 7.85 8.77
CA ALA A 133 8.11 7.02 9.54
C ALA A 133 7.63 5.57 9.71
N ILE A 134 6.31 5.35 9.77
CA ILE A 134 5.71 4.03 9.99
C ILE A 134 4.95 3.46 8.79
N SER A 135 4.71 4.25 7.74
CA SER A 135 3.81 3.86 6.67
C SER A 135 4.31 2.66 5.87
N HIS A 136 3.37 1.80 5.53
CA HIS A 136 3.52 0.66 4.62
C HIS A 136 4.20 1.06 3.30
N ARG A 137 3.85 2.23 2.73
CA ARG A 137 4.49 2.77 1.53
C ARG A 137 5.97 3.09 1.74
N PHE A 138 6.34 3.83 2.79
CA PHE A 138 7.77 4.13 3.05
C PHE A 138 8.58 2.87 3.38
N ARG A 139 7.98 1.90 4.07
CA ARG A 139 8.61 0.59 4.31
C ARG A 139 8.89 -0.15 3.00
N ALA A 140 7.98 -0.09 2.03
CA ALA A 140 8.18 -0.70 0.71
C ALA A 140 9.24 0.07 -0.10
N LEU A 141 9.18 1.41 -0.06
CA LEU A 141 10.11 2.30 -0.75
C LEU A 141 11.54 2.14 -0.24
N ARG A 142 11.75 1.96 1.07
CA ARG A 142 13.07 1.68 1.65
C ARG A 142 13.70 0.42 1.07
N LYS A 143 12.93 -0.67 0.93
CA LYS A 143 13.43 -1.91 0.32
C LYS A 143 13.78 -1.74 -1.15
N LEU A 144 12.98 -0.95 -1.88
CA LEU A 144 13.30 -0.58 -3.26
C LEU A 144 14.58 0.27 -3.32
N GLN A 145 14.74 1.25 -2.41
CA GLN A 145 15.94 2.07 -2.33
C GLN A 145 17.17 1.22 -2.05
N GLU A 146 17.13 0.38 -1.01
CA GLU A 146 18.20 -0.56 -0.65
C GLU A 146 18.59 -1.42 -1.85
N TYR A 147 17.63 -1.91 -2.64
CA TYR A 147 17.87 -2.68 -3.86
C TYR A 147 18.52 -1.89 -4.99
N LEU A 148 18.16 -0.61 -5.16
CA LEU A 148 18.71 0.24 -6.23
C LEU A 148 20.09 0.80 -5.89
N THR A 149 20.45 0.87 -4.62
CA THR A 149 21.75 1.40 -4.14
C THR A 149 22.76 0.31 -3.77
N ALA A 150 22.34 -0.96 -3.76
CA ALA A 150 23.22 -2.12 -3.59
C ALA A 150 23.99 -2.42 -4.89
#